data_AF-A0A132AJB1-F1
#
_entry.id   AF-A0A132AJB1-F1
#
_cell.length_a   1.000
_cell.length_b   1.000
_cell.length_c   1.000
_cell.angle_alpha   90.00
_cell.angle_beta   90.00
_cell.angle_gamma   90.00
#
_symmetry.space_group_name_H-M   'P 1'
#
loop_
_entity.id
_entity.type
_entity.pdbx_description
1 polymer ?
#
loop_
_entity_poly.entity_id
_entity_poly.type
_entity_poly.pdbx_seq_one_letter_code
_entity_poly.pdbx_strand_id
1 'polypeptide(L)'
;MLLLRSNTDCPELVFALKLFNFIFTTVFIAEACMKALALGLKRYLKDKWNQLDMIIVLLSILGIILEEMESTLIPINPTIIRVMRLARIARVLKLLKMAKGIRQLLDTVMQALPQ
;
A
#
# COMPACT_ATOMS: atom_id res chain seq x y z
N MET A 1 -28.06 4.45 27.06
CA MET A 1 -28.43 4.15 25.66
C MET A 1 -27.88 5.27 24.77
N LEU A 2 -26.57 5.53 24.73
CA LEU A 2 -25.63 4.92 23.79
C LEU A 2 -24.20 5.13 24.31
N LEU A 3 -23.57 4.02 24.72
CA LEU A 3 -22.14 3.87 24.94
C LEU A 3 -21.35 3.88 23.62
N LEU A 4 -21.54 4.84 22.73
CA LEU A 4 -20.78 4.91 21.47
C LEU A 4 -20.72 6.39 21.08
N ARG A 5 -19.58 7.07 20.99
CA ARG A 5 -18.33 6.62 20.42
C ARG A 5 -17.25 7.64 20.78
N SER A 6 -16.40 7.26 21.74
CA SER A 6 -14.95 7.39 21.63
C SER A 6 -14.43 8.67 20.98
N ASN A 7 -13.86 9.51 21.85
CA ASN A 7 -12.51 10.04 21.65
C ASN A 7 -12.37 10.90 20.40
N THR A 8 -12.52 12.21 20.56
CA THR A 8 -11.57 13.18 19.96
C THR A 8 -10.22 12.49 19.83
N ASP A 9 -9.78 12.28 18.60
CA ASP A 9 -8.56 11.55 18.30
C ASP A 9 -7.43 12.06 19.19
N CYS A 10 -6.86 11.19 20.04
CA CYS A 10 -5.69 11.57 20.82
C CYS A 10 -4.65 12.09 19.81
N PRO A 11 -4.20 13.35 19.90
CA PRO A 11 -3.31 13.92 18.88
C PRO A 11 -2.03 13.08 18.71
N GLU A 12 -1.59 12.46 19.81
CA GLU A 12 -0.52 11.47 19.86
C GLU A 12 -0.75 10.25 18.96
N LEU A 13 -1.99 9.73 18.90
CA LEU A 13 -2.34 8.56 18.09
C LEU A 13 -2.33 8.91 16.60
N VAL A 14 -2.88 10.07 16.22
CA VAL A 14 -2.88 10.55 14.83
C VAL A 14 -1.46 10.82 14.35
N PHE A 15 -0.64 11.43 15.20
CA PHE A 15 0.77 11.67 14.93
C PHE A 15 1.54 10.36 14.76
N ALA A 16 1.35 9.39 15.66
CA ALA A 16 1.95 8.07 15.55
C ALA A 16 1.54 7.36 14.25
N LEU A 17 0.24 7.39 13.89
CA LEU A 17 -0.27 6.83 12.63
C LEU A 17 0.39 7.48 11.40
N LYS A 18 0.52 8.81 11.38
CA LYS A 18 1.23 9.52 10.29
C LYS A 18 2.70 9.12 10.21
N LEU A 19 3.39 9.07 11.34
CA LEU A 19 4.80 8.70 11.41
C LEU A 19 5.04 7.27 10.92
N PHE A 20 4.22 6.31 11.36
CA PHE A 20 4.29 4.93 10.88
C PHE A 20 4.05 4.84 9.37
N ASN A 21 3.02 5.52 8.85
CA ASN A 21 2.73 5.54 7.41
C ASN A 21 3.90 6.08 6.58
N PHE A 22 4.57 7.12 7.08
CA PHE A 22 5.74 7.71 6.45
C PHE A 22 6.93 6.74 6.46
N ILE A 23 7.26 6.16 7.62
CA ILE A 23 8.35 5.17 7.76
C ILE A 23 8.11 3.97 6.85
N PHE A 24 6.90 3.40 6.87
CA PHE A 24 6.56 2.26 6.01
C PHE A 24 6.71 2.61 4.53
N THR A 25 6.23 3.80 4.11
CA THR A 25 6.34 4.22 2.71
C THR A 25 7.80 4.39 2.29
N THR A 26 8.63 5.03 3.12
CA THR A 26 10.06 5.20 2.84
C THR A 26 10.79 3.86 2.74
N VAL A 27 10.54 2.93 3.66
CA VAL A 27 11.11 1.58 3.61
C VAL A 27 10.67 0.86 2.34
N PHE A 28 9.40 0.98 1.93
CA PHE A 28 8.91 0.33 0.72
C PHE A 28 9.48 0.94 -0.56
N ILE A 29 9.71 2.26 -0.59
CA ILE A 29 10.42 2.92 -1.70
C ILE A 29 11.85 2.40 -1.76
N ALA A 30 12.54 2.33 -0.62
CA ALA A 30 13.91 1.80 -0.55
C ALA A 30 13.99 0.34 -1.01
N GLU A 31 13.05 -0.51 -0.57
CA GLU A 31 12.96 -1.92 -0.98
C GLU A 31 12.72 -2.04 -2.50
N ALA A 32 11.80 -1.23 -3.05
CA ALA A 32 11.52 -1.23 -4.49
C ALA A 32 12.71 -0.73 -5.31
N CYS A 33 13.40 0.33 -4.85
CA CYS A 33 14.63 0.84 -5.46
C CYS A 33 15.75 -0.20 -5.42
N MET A 34 15.99 -0.87 -4.27
CA MET A 34 16.99 -1.94 -4.17
C MET A 34 16.67 -3.09 -5.14
N LYS A 35 15.41 -3.53 -5.22
CA LYS A 35 15.01 -4.57 -6.18
C LYS A 35 15.17 -4.10 -7.63
N ALA A 36 14.84 -2.85 -7.94
CA ALA A 36 15.00 -2.27 -9.28
C ALA A 36 16.47 -2.23 -9.72
N LEU A 37 17.36 -1.83 -8.81
CA LEU A 37 18.81 -1.79 -9.05
C LEU A 37 19.42 -3.20 -9.15
N ALA A 38 19.00 -4.13 -8.28
CA ALA A 38 19.55 -5.50 -8.26
C ALA A 38 19.11 -6.38 -9.44
N LEU A 39 17.88 -6.22 -9.93
CA LEU A 39 17.33 -7.04 -11.04
C LEU A 39 17.46 -6.37 -12.41
N GLY A 40 17.64 -5.04 -12.45
CA GLY A 40 17.60 -4.23 -13.67
C GLY A 40 16.17 -4.03 -14.21
N LEU A 41 15.86 -2.82 -14.67
CA LEU A 41 14.51 -2.39 -15.11
C LEU A 41 13.81 -3.38 -16.08
N LYS A 42 14.55 -3.98 -17.01
CA LYS A 42 13.98 -4.94 -17.99
C LYS A 42 13.54 -6.27 -17.36
N ARG A 43 14.30 -6.82 -16.41
CA ARG A 43 13.92 -8.07 -15.72
C ARG A 43 12.90 -7.77 -14.62
N TYR A 44 13.04 -6.61 -13.99
CA TYR A 44 12.13 -6.09 -12.97
C TYR A 44 10.70 -6.01 -13.49
N LEU A 45 10.51 -5.45 -14.69
CA LEU A 45 9.19 -5.30 -15.32
C LEU A 45 8.66 -6.59 -15.95
N LYS A 46 9.40 -7.70 -15.99
CA LYS A 46 8.91 -8.97 -16.56
C LYS A 46 8.24 -9.86 -15.51
N ASP A 47 8.62 -9.75 -14.24
CA ASP A 47 8.01 -10.51 -13.15
C ASP A 47 6.72 -9.82 -12.67
N LYS A 48 5.57 -10.50 -12.81
CA LYS A 48 4.25 -10.00 -12.39
C LYS A 48 4.23 -9.62 -10.92
N TRP A 49 4.89 -10.40 -10.08
CA TRP A 49 4.98 -10.10 -8.66
C TRP A 49 5.66 -8.76 -8.46
N ASN A 50 6.76 -8.53 -9.15
CA ASN A 50 7.54 -7.32 -8.97
C ASN A 50 6.85 -6.06 -9.52
N GLN A 51 6.08 -6.19 -10.62
CA GLN A 51 5.16 -5.15 -11.08
C GLN A 51 4.12 -4.78 -10.01
N LEU A 52 3.53 -5.77 -9.33
CA LEU A 52 2.61 -5.51 -8.21
C LEU A 52 3.30 -4.75 -7.07
N ASP A 53 4.60 -5.00 -6.80
CA ASP A 53 5.35 -4.24 -5.78
C ASP A 53 5.38 -2.75 -6.14
N MET A 54 5.74 -2.47 -7.40
CA MET A 54 5.89 -1.10 -7.89
C MET A 54 4.56 -0.34 -7.90
N ILE A 55 3.47 -1.01 -8.32
CA ILE A 55 2.12 -0.43 -8.28
C ILE A 55 1.72 -0.08 -6.84
N ILE A 56 1.99 -0.97 -5.88
CA ILE A 56 1.66 -0.73 -4.46
C ILE A 56 2.46 0.46 -3.91
N VAL A 57 3.75 0.58 -4.25
CA VAL A 57 4.57 1.73 -3.84
C VAL A 57 4.04 3.03 -4.44
N LEU A 58 3.70 3.03 -5.73
CA LEU A 58 3.16 4.20 -6.42
C LEU A 58 1.82 4.66 -5.82
N LEU A 59 0.90 3.71 -5.57
CA LEU A 59 -0.38 3.97 -4.91
C LEU A 59 -0.20 4.47 -3.47
N SER A 60 0.82 3.99 -2.76
CA SER A 60 1.13 4.43 -1.40
C SER A 60 1.58 5.89 -1.36
N ILE A 61 2.42 6.32 -2.31
CA ILE A 61 2.87 7.71 -2.45
C ILE A 61 1.69 8.61 -2.83
N LEU A 62 0.92 8.22 -3.85
CA LEU A 62 -0.27 8.96 -4.27
C LEU A 62 -1.30 9.10 -3.15
N GLY A 63 -1.51 8.05 -2.35
CA GLY A 63 -2.41 8.10 -1.20
C GLY A 63 -2.00 9.14 -0.16
N ILE A 64 -0.69 9.26 0.15
CA ILE A 64 -0.18 10.24 1.11
C ILE A 64 -0.31 11.67 0.56
N ILE A 65 0.03 11.89 -0.71
CA ILE A 65 -0.09 13.21 -1.34
C ILE A 65 -1.57 13.65 -1.34
N LEU A 66 -2.50 12.74 -1.65
CA LEU A 66 -3.93 13.04 -1.65
C LEU A 66 -4.49 13.30 -0.25
N GLU A 67 -4.02 12.58 0.77
CA GLU A 67 -4.40 12.81 2.19
C GLU A 67 -3.92 14.18 2.68
N GLU A 68 -2.73 14.61 2.26
CA GLU A 68 -2.24 15.98 2.52
C GLU A 68 -3.07 17.03 1.76
N MET A 69 -3.48 16.76 0.52
CA MET A 69 -4.34 17.68 -0.26
C MET A 69 -5.77 17.79 0.28
N GLU A 70 -6.32 16.74 0.89
CA GLU A 70 -7.65 16.72 1.53
C GLU A 70 -7.74 17.74 2.68
N SER A 71 -6.62 18.05 3.33
CA SER A 71 -6.57 19.06 4.40
C SER A 71 -6.80 20.49 3.90
N THR A 72 -6.71 20.74 2.60
CA THR A 72 -6.86 22.07 1.98
C THR A 72 -8.24 22.23 1.33
N LEU A 73 -9.30 22.36 2.14
CA LEU A 73 -10.63 22.96 1.88
C LEU A 73 -11.40 22.68 0.57
N ILE A 74 -10.97 21.77 -0.30
CA ILE A 74 -11.70 21.41 -1.52
C ILE A 74 -12.69 20.28 -1.16
N PRO A 75 -13.98 20.37 -1.52
CA PRO A 75 -14.94 19.28 -1.32
C PRO A 75 -14.47 18.04 -2.11
N ILE A 76 -13.95 17.05 -1.38
CA ILE A 76 -13.31 15.87 -1.98
C ILE A 76 -14.38 14.88 -2.45
N ASN A 77 -14.26 14.48 -3.71
CA ASN A 77 -15.13 13.47 -4.31
C ASN A 77 -15.06 12.16 -3.52
N PRO A 78 -16.20 11.49 -3.25
CA PRO A 78 -16.24 10.24 -2.47
C PRO A 78 -15.39 9.11 -3.09
N THR A 79 -15.10 9.20 -4.39
CA THR A 79 -14.19 8.33 -5.12
C THR A 79 -12.77 8.37 -4.56
N ILE A 80 -12.26 9.53 -4.16
CA ILE A 80 -10.88 9.69 -3.64
C ILE A 80 -10.74 8.99 -2.28
N ILE A 81 -11.74 9.14 -1.40
CA ILE A 81 -11.79 8.45 -0.10
C ILE A 81 -11.83 6.92 -0.28
N ARG A 82 -12.50 6.43 -1.34
CA ARG A 82 -12.47 4.99 -1.69
C ARG A 82 -11.09 4.56 -2.17
N VAL A 83 -10.43 5.34 -3.03
CA VAL A 83 -9.07 5.05 -3.52
C VAL A 83 -8.06 5.01 -2.37
N MET A 84 -8.13 5.95 -1.42
CA MET A 84 -7.26 5.94 -0.23
C MET A 84 -7.46 4.68 0.62
N ARG A 85 -8.71 4.20 0.78
CA ARG A 85 -8.99 2.92 1.44
C ARG A 85 -8.39 1.73 0.68
N LEU A 86 -8.51 1.71 -0.64
CA LEU A 86 -7.92 0.66 -1.47
C LEU A 86 -6.39 0.66 -1.39
N ALA A 87 -5.75 1.84 -1.37
CA ALA A 87 -4.31 1.96 -1.20
C ALA A 87 -3.83 1.36 0.13
N ARG A 88 -4.59 1.54 1.23
CA ARG A 88 -4.30 0.90 2.52
C ARG A 88 -4.44 -0.63 2.45
N ILE A 89 -5.46 -1.16 1.77
CA ILE A 89 -5.63 -2.61 1.56
C ILE A 89 -4.49 -3.18 0.71
N ALA A 90 -4.03 -2.44 -0.31
CA ALA A 90 -2.92 -2.84 -1.17
C ALA A 90 -1.59 -3.01 -0.39
N ARG A 91 -1.39 -2.25 0.69
CA ARG A 91 -0.23 -2.45 1.59
C ARG A 91 -0.30 -3.78 2.35
N VAL A 92 -1.49 -4.25 2.74
CA VAL A 92 -1.68 -5.59 3.36
C VAL A 92 -1.32 -6.70 2.38
N LEU A 93 -1.57 -6.52 1.08
CA LEU A 93 -1.17 -7.48 0.05
C LEU A 93 0.36 -7.67 -0.05
N LYS A 94 1.18 -6.70 0.40
CA LYS A 94 2.64 -6.93 0.52
C LYS A 94 2.98 -8.00 1.57
N LEU A 95 2.18 -8.17 2.62
CA LEU A 95 2.41 -9.23 3.63
C LEU A 95 2.29 -10.62 2.99
N LEU A 96 1.37 -10.77 2.02
CA LEU A 96 1.21 -12.01 1.26
C LEU A 96 2.45 -12.31 0.40
N LYS A 97 3.13 -11.28 -0.09
CA LYS A 97 4.40 -11.42 -0.81
C LYS A 97 5.58 -11.77 0.08
N MET A 98 5.59 -11.29 1.31
CA MET A 98 6.61 -11.64 2.31
C MET A 98 6.51 -13.12 2.71
N ALA A 99 5.28 -13.65 2.75
CA ALA A 99 5.04 -15.07 2.96
C ALA A 99 5.38 -15.89 1.71
N LYS A 100 6.65 -16.31 1.58
CA LYS A 100 7.16 -17.14 0.48
C LYS A 100 6.28 -18.39 0.21
N GLY A 101 5.71 -19.00 1.25
CA GLY A 101 4.80 -20.14 1.12
C GLY A 101 3.46 -19.79 0.47
N ILE A 102 2.88 -18.62 0.79
CA ILE A 102 1.64 -18.15 0.17
C ILE A 102 1.86 -17.83 -1.31
N ARG A 103 3.00 -17.24 -1.65
CA ARG A 103 3.37 -16.99 -3.05
C ARG A 103 3.41 -18.28 -3.86
N GLN A 104 4.02 -19.35 -3.33
CA GLN A 104 4.09 -20.65 -4.01
C GLN A 104 2.72 -21.29 -4.19
N LEU A 105 1.84 -21.16 -3.20
CA LEU A 105 0.45 -21.63 -3.30
C LEU A 105 -0.34 -20.83 -4.35
N LEU A 106 -0.16 -19.52 -4.42
CA LEU A 106 -0.83 -18.70 -5.43
C LEU A 106 -0.30 -18.97 -6.84
N ASP A 107 1.01 -19.17 -7.00
CA ASP A 107 1.61 -19.52 -8.30
C ASP A 107 1.11 -20.90 -8.78
N THR A 108 0.96 -21.88 -7.88
CA THR A 108 0.39 -23.20 -8.21
C THR A 108 -1.09 -23.13 -8.50
N VAL A 109 -1.88 -22.34 -7.77
CA VAL A 109 -3.30 -22.11 -8.08
C VAL A 109 -3.48 -21.41 -9.44
N MET A 110 -2.65 -20.41 -9.75
CA MET A 110 -2.69 -19.75 -11.05
C MET A 110 -2.28 -20.66 -12.20
N GLN A 111 -1.42 -21.65 -11.97
CA GLN A 111 -1.08 -22.69 -12.94
C GLN A 111 -2.15 -23.78 -13.06
N ALA A 112 -2.87 -24.06 -11.97
CA ALA A 112 -3.93 -25.06 -11.92
C ALA A 112 -5.26 -24.57 -12.50
N LEU A 113 -5.45 -23.25 -12.63
CA LEU A 113 -6.53 -22.66 -13.41
C LEU A 113 -6.26 -22.91 -14.91
N PRO A 114 -7.02 -23.79 -15.59
CA PRO A 114 -6.91 -23.93 -17.04
C PRO A 114 -7.33 -22.60 -17.69
N GLN A 115 -6.72 -22.29 -18.84
CA GLN A 115 -7.08 -21.11 -19.64
C GLN A 115 -8.55 -21.13 -20.06
#